data_AF-A0A2C5YP13-F1
#
_entry.id   AF-A0A2C5YP13-F1
#
_cell.length_a   1.000
_cell.length_b   1.000
_cell.length_c   1.000
_cell.angle_alpha   90.00
_cell.angle_beta   90.00
_cell.angle_gamma   90.00
#
_symmetry.space_group_name_H-M   'P 1'
#
loop_
_entity.id
_entity.type
_entity.pdbx_description
1 polymer ?
#
loop_
_entity_poly.entity_id
_entity_poly.type
_entity_poly.pdbx_seq_one_letter_code
_entity_poly.pdbx_strand_id
1 'polypeptide(L)'
;MARKTVLLCFIHGFKGDESTFGRDSGFTEHLRAAVARRLPRVEVRVLVYPKYETRGDLGDCVSRFRTWSVSLVSFAPLSRRI
;
A
#
# COMPACT_ATOMS: atom_id res chain seq x y z
N MET A 1 14.71 -13.35 15.26
CA MET A 1 14.71 -11.99 14.68
C MET A 1 13.31 -11.67 14.16
N ALA A 2 12.83 -10.44 14.32
CA ALA A 2 11.59 -10.00 13.70
C ALA A 2 11.74 -10.03 12.17
N ARG A 3 10.76 -10.58 11.46
CA ARG A 3 10.74 -10.62 10.00
C ARG A 3 10.49 -9.20 9.49
N LYS A 4 11.33 -8.72 8.56
CA LYS A 4 11.14 -7.40 7.94
C LYS A 4 9.94 -7.46 6.99
N THR A 5 9.24 -6.33 6.83
CA THR A 5 8.10 -6.20 5.92
C THR A 5 8.37 -5.10 4.91
N VAL A 6 8.06 -5.36 3.64
CA VAL A 6 7.99 -4.37 2.56
C VAL A 6 6.53 -4.17 2.20
N LEU A 7 6.13 -2.90 2.16
CA LEU A 7 4.78 -2.49 1.81
C LEU A 7 4.79 -1.90 0.41
N LEU A 8 4.08 -2.53 -0.53
CA LEU A 8 3.83 -1.99 -1.86
C LEU A 8 2.55 -1.16 -1.80
N CYS A 9 2.70 0.17 -1.75
CA CYS A 9 1.59 1.11 -1.66
C CYS A 9 1.26 1.67 -3.04
N PHE A 10 0.03 1.47 -3.50
CA PHE A 10 -0.45 1.91 -4.81
C PHE A 10 -1.37 3.11 -4.63
N ILE A 11 -1.07 4.21 -5.31
CA ILE A 11 -1.82 5.47 -5.24
C ILE A 11 -2.17 5.88 -6.66
N HIS A 12 -3.44 6.10 -6.93
CA HIS A 12 -3.88 6.40 -8.28
C HIS A 12 -3.59 7.87 -8.62
N GLY A 13 -3.36 8.15 -9.91
CA GLY A 13 -3.22 9.52 -10.42
C GLY A 13 -4.56 10.11 -10.85
N PHE A 14 -4.50 11.14 -11.70
CA PHE A 14 -5.69 11.81 -12.25
C PHE A 14 -6.71 10.83 -12.83
N LYS A 15 -7.98 10.97 -12.44
CA LYS A 15 -9.11 10.10 -12.85
C LYS A 15 -8.91 8.61 -12.57
N GLY A 16 -8.10 8.26 -11.58
CA GLY A 16 -7.99 6.88 -11.13
C GLY A 16 -9.28 6.31 -10.55
N ASP A 17 -9.41 4.99 -10.63
CA ASP A 17 -10.57 4.21 -10.25
C ASP A 17 -10.18 2.77 -9.87
N GLU A 18 -11.17 1.91 -9.65
CA GLU A 18 -11.03 0.52 -9.22
C GLU A 18 -10.27 -0.35 -10.23
N SER A 19 -10.14 0.09 -11.49
CA SER A 19 -9.44 -0.61 -12.56
C SER A 19 -7.99 -0.14 -12.75
N THR A 20 -7.58 0.94 -12.09
CA THR A 20 -6.28 1.60 -12.31
C THR A 20 -5.08 0.68 -12.11
N PHE A 21 -5.18 -0.27 -11.20
CA PHE A 21 -4.13 -1.26 -10.94
C PHE A 21 -4.48 -2.63 -11.50
N GLY A 22 -5.18 -2.64 -12.64
CA GLY A 22 -5.68 -3.85 -13.30
C GLY A 22 -7.02 -4.32 -12.74
N ARG A 23 -7.74 -5.12 -13.53
CA ARG A 23 -8.95 -5.82 -13.06
C ARG A 23 -8.61 -6.69 -11.85
N ASP A 24 -9.51 -6.66 -10.86
CA ASP A 24 -9.46 -7.52 -9.67
C ASP A 24 -8.08 -7.54 -8.97
N SER A 25 -7.35 -6.42 -8.98
CA SER A 25 -6.00 -6.30 -8.38
C SER A 25 -4.91 -7.16 -9.06
N GLY A 26 -5.08 -7.55 -10.32
CA GLY A 26 -4.14 -8.44 -11.01
C GLY A 26 -2.70 -7.91 -11.10
N PHE A 27 -2.50 -6.61 -11.35
CA PHE A 27 -1.15 -6.04 -11.44
C PHE A 27 -0.47 -5.95 -10.07
N THR A 28 -1.21 -5.52 -9.03
CA THR A 28 -0.64 -5.38 -7.69
C THR A 28 -0.18 -6.73 -7.13
N GLU A 29 -0.96 -7.78 -7.33
CA GLU A 29 -0.61 -9.13 -6.91
C GLU A 29 0.54 -9.73 -7.72
N HIS A 30 0.56 -9.50 -9.03
CA HIS A 30 1.68 -9.96 -9.85
C HIS A 30 3.00 -9.31 -9.43
N LEU A 31 2.99 -7.99 -9.16
CA LEU A 31 4.18 -7.29 -8.66
C LEU A 31 4.56 -7.76 -7.25
N ARG A 32 3.59 -7.95 -6.35
CA ARG A 32 3.83 -8.51 -5.01
C ARG A 32 4.53 -9.85 -5.08
N ALA A 33 4.05 -10.76 -5.93
CA ALA A 33 4.65 -12.08 -6.11
C ALA A 33 6.08 -11.98 -6.69
N ALA A 34 6.31 -11.10 -7.66
CA ALA A 34 7.64 -10.89 -8.24
C ALA A 34 8.66 -10.36 -7.21
N VAL A 35 8.25 -9.42 -6.37
CA VAL A 35 9.09 -8.88 -5.29
C VAL A 35 9.33 -9.92 -4.20
N ALA A 36 8.29 -10.66 -3.78
CA ALA A 36 8.40 -11.71 -2.77
C ALA A 36 9.37 -12.83 -3.18
N ARG A 37 9.36 -13.23 -4.46
CA ARG A 37 10.32 -14.21 -5.00
C ARG A 37 11.77 -13.75 -4.87
N ARG A 38 12.04 -12.44 -4.99
CA ARG A 38 13.40 -11.89 -4.84
C ARG A 38 13.79 -11.61 -3.38
N LEU A 39 12.82 -11.54 -2.47
CA LEU A 39 13.04 -11.23 -1.06
C LEU A 39 12.44 -12.32 -0.14
N PRO A 40 12.95 -13.57 -0.17
CA PRO A 40 12.32 -14.70 0.50
C PRO A 40 12.25 -14.59 2.04
N ARG A 41 13.09 -13.73 2.64
CA ARG A 41 13.13 -13.49 4.10
C ARG A 41 12.33 -12.26 4.53
N VAL A 42 11.63 -11.61 3.61
CA VAL A 42 10.84 -10.40 3.85
C VAL A 42 9.37 -10.71 3.60
N GLU A 43 8.49 -10.17 4.42
CA GLU A 43 7.05 -10.18 4.14
C GLU A 43 6.72 -9.08 3.14
N VAL A 44 6.06 -9.39 2.02
CA VAL A 44 5.65 -8.38 1.04
C VAL A 44 4.13 -8.26 1.07
N ARG A 45 3.64 -7.07 1.43
CA ARG A 45 2.21 -6.74 1.48
C ARG A 45 1.85 -5.70 0.43
N VAL A 46 0.61 -5.71 -0.01
CA VAL A 46 0.03 -4.70 -0.92
C VAL A 46 -0.96 -3.86 -0.14
N LEU A 47 -0.94 -2.56 -0.38
CA LEU A 47 -2.02 -1.65 0.00
C LEU A 47 -2.40 -0.78 -1.19
N VAL A 48 -3.70 -0.57 -1.36
CA VAL A 48 -4.23 0.34 -2.35
C VAL A 48 -4.82 1.52 -1.60
N TYR A 49 -4.33 2.72 -1.88
CA TYR A 49 -4.88 3.94 -1.31
C TYR A 49 -6.31 4.14 -1.86
N PRO A 50 -7.30 4.46 -1.00
CA PRO A 50 -8.67 4.67 -1.45
C PRO A 50 -8.77 5.75 -2.55
N LYS A 51 -9.80 5.62 -3.38
CA LYS A 51 -10.09 6.61 -4.41
C LYS A 51 -10.29 7.99 -3.79
N TYR A 52 -9.63 9.00 -4.35
CA TYR A 52 -9.73 10.39 -3.91
C TYR A 52 -9.86 11.34 -5.10
N GLU A 53 -10.43 12.52 -4.86
CA GLU A 53 -10.47 13.57 -5.88
C GLU A 53 -9.06 14.12 -6.10
N THR A 54 -8.55 13.94 -7.31
CA THR A 54 -7.21 14.39 -7.72
C THR A 54 -7.17 15.87 -8.09
N ARG A 55 -8.32 16.53 -8.22
CA ARG A 55 -8.45 17.98 -8.42
C ARG A 55 -8.54 18.71 -7.09
N GLY A 56 -7.81 19.81 -6.95
CA GLY A 56 -7.79 20.63 -5.75
C GLY A 56 -6.38 20.80 -5.20
N ASP A 57 -6.28 20.96 -3.88
CA ASP A 57 -5.01 21.21 -3.20
C ASP A 57 -4.19 19.93 -3.02
N LEU A 58 -3.00 19.91 -3.60
CA LEU A 58 -2.05 18.81 -3.46
C LEU A 58 -1.60 18.63 -2.00
N GLY A 59 -1.49 19.72 -1.24
CA GLY A 59 -1.15 19.71 0.18
C GLY A 59 -2.15 18.92 1.01
N ASP A 60 -3.44 19.12 0.76
CA ASP A 60 -4.52 18.36 1.42
C ASP A 60 -4.46 16.87 1.06
N CYS A 61 -4.22 16.54 -0.22
CA CYS A 61 -4.08 15.16 -0.67
C CYS A 61 -2.91 14.46 0.03
N VAL A 62 -1.75 15.13 0.10
CA VAL A 62 -0.56 14.61 0.78
C VAL A 62 -0.80 14.46 2.28
N SER A 63 -1.48 15.42 2.91
CA SER A 63 -1.82 15.37 4.33
C SER A 63 -2.73 14.17 4.67
N ARG A 64 -3.76 13.93 3.85
CA ARG A 64 -4.65 12.75 3.98
C ARG A 64 -3.90 11.44 3.77
N PHE A 65 -3.02 11.38 2.77
CA PHE A 65 -2.19 10.21 2.51
C PHE A 65 -1.24 9.91 3.68
N ARG A 66 -0.61 10.94 4.24
CA ARG A 66 0.26 10.82 5.43
C ARG A 66 -0.52 10.24 6.61
N THR A 67 -1.67 10.82 6.95
CA THR A 67 -2.50 10.38 8.08
C THR A 67 -2.93 8.92 7.92
N TRP A 68 -3.36 8.54 6.72
CA TRP A 68 -3.72 7.16 6.40
C TRP A 68 -2.53 6.21 6.54
N SER A 69 -1.36 6.59 6.02
CA SER A 69 -0.14 5.78 6.10
C SER A 69 0.29 5.53 7.55
N VAL A 70 0.22 6.56 8.40
CA VAL A 70 0.53 6.44 9.84
C VAL A 70 -0.46 5.50 10.52
N SER A 71 -1.76 5.64 10.24
CA SER A 71 -2.79 4.75 10.80
C SER A 71 -2.53 3.26 10.47
N LEU A 72 -2.03 2.94 9.28
CA LEU A 72 -1.76 1.54 8.91
C LEU A 72 -0.51 0.97 9.60
N VAL A 73 0.52 1.79 9.77
CA VAL A 73 1.79 1.35 10.38
C VAL A 73 1.69 1.32 11.90
N SER A 74 0.99 2.27 12.51
CA SER A 74 0.78 2.32 13.97
C SER A 74 -0.09 1.18 14.51
N PHE A 75 -0.91 0.56 13.65
CA PHE A 75 -1.75 -0.58 14.01
C PHE A 75 -1.20 -1.93 13.50
N ALA A 76 0.01 -1.98 12.93
CA ALA A 76 0.65 -3.25 12.61
C ALA A 76 0.75 -4.10 13.89
N PRO A 77 0.22 -5.33 13.91
CA PRO A 77 -0.09 -6.02 15.15
C PRO A 77 1.18 -6.22 15.97
N LEU A 78 1.13 -5.78 17.22
CA LEU A 78 2.02 -6.15 18.31
C LEU A 78 1.85 -7.65 18.64
N SER A 79 1.82 -8.52 17.64
CA SER A 79 1.75 -9.97 17.81
C SER A 79 3.17 -10.49 18.03
N ARG A 80 3.60 -10.44 19.29
CA ARG A 80 4.57 -11.32 19.97
C ARG A 80 4.92 -10.70 21.33
N ARG A 81 4.01 -10.84 22.29
CA ARG A 81 4.32 -10.89 23.72
C ARG A 81 3.50 -12.01 24.34
N ILE A 82 3.97 -13.24 24.15
CA ILE A 82 3.91 -14.33 25.13
C ILE A 82 5.22 -15.09 24.96
#